data_AF-A0A9Q1CE94-F1
#
_entry.id   AF-A0A9Q1CE94-F1
#
_cell.length_a   1.000
_cell.length_b   1.000
_cell.length_c   1.000
_cell.angle_alpha   90.00
_cell.angle_beta   90.00
_cell.angle_gamma   90.00
#
_symmetry.space_group_name_H-M   'P 1'
#
loop_
_entity.id
_entity.type
_entity.pdbx_description
1 polymer ?
#
loop_
_entity_poly.entity_id
_entity_poly.type
_entity_poly.pdbx_seq_one_letter_code
_entity_poly.pdbx_strand_id
1 'polypeptide(L)'
;MDPNIKICTEGNRRYMLIKVKLNSESLQTLLISYPGYCVLHPAHSQNNDSCNSSITSDPYNVTLKPHRTIISFSDKIDPLLASCFVTELRRSNFYVISCFRTFSTVLKRLRVGVSPLQCSAKLHVVIQLQSKSNLFAMEPDIRWSNRILPLWTNRLILEDVFSWLSTLGGAYSSLGDYETRFAVQAGRLSVKQLKLAWTLGDPFLQARCMVYLAQSLMQRGFFKLSRKLIRKQYKFAISTKERDHRLIAMCEGVWTRIYYSQWKYLTDRGHHVEFKVKQLRADKEGKSIEHSNGCKKIPPAVESSCEIISL
;
A
#
# COMPACT_ATOMS: atom_id res chain seq x y z
N MET A 1 38.11 -20.06 11.24
CA MET A 1 39.23 -20.18 10.30
C MET A 1 38.95 -21.36 9.41
N ASP A 2 38.55 -21.16 8.17
CA ASP A 2 39.42 -21.47 7.03
C ASP A 2 38.84 -20.86 5.74
N PRO A 3 39.72 -20.43 4.81
CA PRO A 3 39.41 -19.59 3.68
C PRO A 3 39.14 -20.44 2.45
N ASN A 4 37.96 -20.31 1.86
CA ASN A 4 37.71 -20.90 0.54
C ASN A 4 36.67 -20.07 -0.21
N ILE A 5 37.00 -18.80 -0.48
CA ILE A 5 36.36 -18.08 -1.58
C ILE A 5 37.19 -18.38 -2.82
N LYS A 6 36.74 -19.40 -3.57
CA LYS A 6 37.24 -19.75 -4.90
C LYS A 6 37.36 -18.49 -5.75
N ILE A 7 38.59 -18.13 -6.08
CA ILE A 7 38.88 -17.20 -7.17
C ILE A 7 38.58 -17.97 -8.47
N CYS A 8 37.35 -17.82 -8.98
CA CYS A 8 37.03 -18.24 -10.34
C CYS A 8 37.65 -17.23 -11.31
N THR A 9 38.65 -17.69 -12.05
CA THR A 9 39.26 -17.00 -13.18
C THR A 9 38.25 -16.70 -14.29
N GLU A 10 38.47 -15.53 -14.89
CA GLU A 10 38.06 -15.00 -16.18
C GLU A 10 37.11 -15.82 -17.07
N GLY A 11 35.94 -15.23 -17.34
CA GLY A 11 35.03 -15.63 -18.41
C GLY A 11 33.91 -14.61 -18.59
N ASN A 12 34.06 -13.69 -19.55
CA ASN A 12 33.00 -12.90 -20.20
C ASN A 12 32.02 -12.04 -19.34
N ARG A 13 32.37 -11.70 -18.09
CA ARG A 13 31.54 -10.82 -17.26
C ARG A 13 31.74 -9.34 -17.61
N ARG A 14 30.64 -8.61 -17.84
CA ARG A 14 30.68 -7.16 -18.11
C ARG A 14 30.43 -6.41 -16.80
N TYR A 15 31.15 -5.31 -16.59
CA TYR A 15 31.06 -4.53 -15.35
C TYR A 15 30.80 -3.06 -15.65
N MET A 16 29.93 -2.45 -14.86
CA MET A 16 29.68 -1.01 -14.83
C MET A 16 30.14 -0.46 -13.48
N LEU A 17 31.14 0.42 -13.50
CA LEU A 17 31.60 1.16 -12.34
C LEU A 17 31.01 2.57 -12.39
N ILE A 18 30.20 2.92 -11.42
CA ILE A 18 29.64 4.26 -11.27
C ILE A 18 30.40 4.97 -10.15
N LYS A 19 30.99 6.13 -10.47
CA LYS A 19 31.63 7.02 -9.49
C LYS A 19 30.85 8.33 -9.41
N VAL A 20 30.34 8.64 -8.23
CA VAL A 20 29.71 9.93 -7.92
C VAL A 20 30.75 10.83 -7.27
N LYS A 21 30.95 12.03 -7.83
CA LYS A 21 31.98 12.97 -7.37
C LYS A 21 31.41 14.34 -7.03
N LEU A 22 31.98 15.00 -6.03
CA LEU A 22 31.77 16.42 -5.72
C LEU A 22 33.14 17.12 -5.63
N ASN A 23 33.34 18.22 -6.37
CA ASN A 23 34.54 19.07 -6.31
C ASN A 23 35.89 18.29 -6.28
N SER A 24 35.99 17.20 -7.06
CA SER A 24 37.12 16.24 -7.20
C SER A 24 37.14 15.02 -6.26
N GLU A 25 36.41 15.05 -5.13
CA GLU A 25 36.30 13.91 -4.22
C GLU A 25 35.26 12.88 -4.69
N SER A 26 35.54 11.58 -4.54
CA SER A 26 34.60 10.52 -4.87
C SER A 26 33.76 10.18 -3.63
N LEU A 27 32.49 10.62 -3.63
CA LEU A 27 31.56 10.39 -2.52
C LEU A 27 31.05 8.95 -2.48
N GLN A 28 30.84 8.34 -3.66
CA GLN A 28 30.29 7.00 -3.74
C GLN A 28 30.81 6.28 -4.98
N THR A 29 31.16 5.00 -4.82
CA THR A 29 31.54 4.11 -5.92
C THR A 29 30.63 2.88 -5.88
N LEU A 30 29.97 2.58 -6.99
CA LEU A 30 29.11 1.41 -7.16
C LEU A 30 29.65 0.55 -8.30
N LEU A 31 29.96 -0.72 -8.02
CA LEU A 31 30.34 -1.71 -9.03
C LEU A 31 29.15 -2.64 -9.29
N ILE A 32 28.73 -2.73 -10.56
CA ILE A 32 27.61 -3.56 -11.00
C ILE A 32 28.11 -4.57 -12.04
N SER A 33 27.80 -5.85 -11.86
CA SER A 33 28.16 -6.93 -12.79
C SER A 33 26.96 -7.42 -13.60
N TYR A 34 27.17 -7.75 -14.88
CA TYR A 34 26.17 -8.27 -15.82
C TYR A 34 26.60 -9.64 -16.38
N PRO A 35 25.70 -10.64 -16.52
CA PRO A 35 24.30 -10.68 -16.08
C PRO A 35 24.21 -11.38 -14.72
N GLY A 36 24.53 -10.69 -13.62
CA GLY A 36 24.48 -11.32 -12.28
C GLY A 36 25.22 -10.49 -11.24
N TYR A 37 24.60 -10.30 -10.08
CA TYR A 37 24.92 -9.30 -9.06
C TYR A 37 26.17 -9.65 -8.24
N CYS A 38 27.07 -8.68 -8.06
CA CYS A 38 28.01 -8.57 -6.93
C CYS A 38 28.22 -7.07 -6.67
N VAL A 39 27.44 -6.49 -5.76
CA VAL A 39 27.71 -5.14 -5.24
C VAL A 39 28.80 -5.28 -4.18
N LEU A 40 30.03 -4.94 -4.56
CA LEU A 40 31.10 -4.77 -3.59
C LEU A 40 30.97 -3.37 -2.98
N HIS A 41 30.77 -3.32 -1.65
CA HIS A 41 30.92 -2.09 -0.88
C HIS A 41 32.38 -1.62 -0.95
N PRO A 42 32.66 -0.32 -1.15
CA PRO A 42 34.02 0.17 -1.00
C PRO A 42 34.40 0.16 0.48
N ALA A 43 35.43 -0.61 0.82
CA ALA A 43 36.15 -0.46 2.07
C ALA A 43 36.81 0.93 2.12
N HIS A 44 36.76 1.57 3.28
CA HIS A 44 37.55 2.76 3.59
C HIS A 44 39.04 2.46 3.34
N SER A 45 39.65 3.13 2.36
CA SER A 45 41.10 3.05 2.13
C SER A 45 41.80 4.05 3.02
N GLN A 46 42.37 3.59 4.12
CA GLN A 46 43.52 4.24 4.74
C GLN A 46 44.78 3.98 3.89
N ASN A 47 45.75 4.87 4.10
CA ASN A 47 47.02 4.98 3.41
C ASN A 47 47.99 3.79 3.63
N ASN A 48 49.03 3.78 2.79
CA ASN A 48 50.42 3.39 3.03
C ASN A 48 50.97 2.02 2.59
N ASP A 49 52.09 2.17 1.87
CA ASP A 49 53.37 1.45 1.97
C ASP A 49 53.65 0.14 1.19
N SER A 50 54.47 0.36 0.14
CA SER A 50 55.77 -0.26 -0.18
C SER A 50 56.02 -1.76 0.07
N CYS A 51 56.45 -2.46 -1.00
CA CYS A 51 57.66 -3.30 -0.99
C CYS A 51 58.02 -3.79 -2.41
N ASN A 52 59.30 -3.58 -2.76
CA ASN A 52 59.99 -4.06 -3.95
C ASN A 52 60.43 -5.53 -3.82
N SER A 53 60.98 -6.08 -4.93
CA SER A 53 61.79 -7.31 -5.10
C SER A 53 60.99 -8.51 -5.63
N SER A 54 61.35 -9.31 -6.66
CA SER A 54 62.55 -9.49 -7.51
C SER A 54 62.20 -10.35 -8.74
N ILE A 55 62.80 -10.06 -9.92
CA ILE A 55 63.42 -10.94 -10.96
C ILE A 55 62.71 -12.29 -11.27
N THR A 56 62.25 -12.64 -12.49
CA THR A 56 63.03 -13.06 -13.69
C THR A 56 62.16 -13.17 -14.95
N SER A 57 62.73 -12.63 -16.05
CA SER A 57 62.61 -12.97 -17.48
C SER A 57 61.48 -13.88 -18.02
N ASP A 58 60.67 -13.32 -18.92
CA ASP A 58 60.10 -14.03 -20.08
C ASP A 58 59.99 -13.04 -21.27
N PRO A 59 60.49 -13.36 -22.48
CA PRO A 59 60.65 -12.38 -23.55
C PRO A 59 59.45 -12.31 -24.51
N TYR A 60 58.20 -12.49 -24.06
CA TYR A 60 57.03 -12.20 -24.89
C TYR A 60 55.82 -11.81 -24.03
N ASN A 61 55.82 -10.57 -23.50
CA ASN A 61 54.61 -9.97 -22.93
C ASN A 61 54.34 -8.63 -23.59
N VAL A 62 53.54 -8.66 -24.67
CA VAL A 62 52.82 -7.48 -25.14
C VAL A 62 51.78 -7.15 -24.09
N THR A 63 52.10 -6.26 -23.15
CA THR A 63 51.14 -5.67 -22.22
C THR A 63 50.14 -4.80 -22.98
N LEU A 64 49.06 -5.41 -23.47
CA LEU A 64 47.86 -4.70 -23.89
C LEU A 64 47.17 -4.12 -22.65
N LYS A 65 47.41 -2.83 -22.38
CA LYS A 65 46.68 -2.09 -21.34
C LYS A 65 45.17 -2.16 -21.67
N PRO A 66 44.29 -2.64 -20.76
CA PRO A 66 42.87 -2.73 -21.03
C PRO A 66 42.28 -1.32 -21.22
N HIS A 67 41.72 -1.06 -22.40
CA HIS A 67 41.06 0.20 -22.76
C HIS A 67 39.90 0.48 -21.78
N ARG A 68 40.12 1.36 -20.80
CA ARG A 68 39.05 1.84 -19.91
C ARG A 68 38.16 2.80 -20.69
N THR A 69 36.88 2.47 -20.79
CA THR A 69 35.89 3.33 -21.46
C THR A 69 35.18 4.16 -20.41
N ILE A 70 35.43 5.47 -20.40
CA ILE A 70 34.84 6.39 -19.43
C ILE A 70 33.73 7.19 -20.13
N ILE A 71 32.51 7.13 -19.59
CA ILE A 71 31.42 8.05 -19.87
C ILE A 71 31.37 9.03 -18.71
N SER A 72 31.64 10.30 -18.97
CA SER A 72 31.38 11.39 -18.03
C SER A 72 30.19 12.20 -18.52
N PHE A 73 29.27 12.54 -17.62
CA PHE A 73 28.27 13.55 -17.92
C PHE A 73 28.97 14.90 -18.05
N SER A 74 28.69 15.64 -19.13
CA SER A 74 29.27 16.97 -19.40
C SER A 74 28.78 18.01 -18.39
N ASP A 75 27.53 17.89 -17.97
CA ASP A 75 26.89 18.81 -17.04
C ASP A 75 26.90 18.26 -15.62
N LYS A 76 27.03 19.17 -14.64
CA LYS A 76 26.89 18.83 -13.24
C LYS A 76 25.44 18.44 -12.96
N ILE A 77 25.24 17.28 -12.35
CA ILE A 77 23.94 16.70 -12.05
C ILE A 77 23.49 17.14 -10.66
N ASP A 78 22.19 17.42 -10.51
CA ASP A 78 21.56 17.65 -9.23
C ASP A 78 21.79 16.45 -8.26
N PRO A 79 22.21 16.68 -7.00
CA PRO A 79 22.45 15.60 -6.03
C PRO A 79 21.26 14.69 -5.76
N LEU A 80 20.02 15.21 -5.79
CA LEU A 80 18.82 14.41 -5.59
C LEU A 80 18.58 13.48 -6.79
N LEU A 81 18.71 14.02 -8.01
CA LEU A 81 18.57 13.20 -9.23
C LEU A 81 19.65 12.10 -9.28
N ALA A 82 20.89 12.43 -8.90
CA ALA A 82 21.96 11.45 -8.79
C ALA A 82 21.67 10.39 -7.71
N SER A 83 21.12 10.79 -6.56
CA SER A 83 20.72 9.88 -5.49
C SER A 83 19.60 8.93 -5.92
N CYS A 84 18.55 9.45 -6.58
CA CYS A 84 17.47 8.66 -7.15
C CYS A 84 17.99 7.65 -8.18
N PHE A 85 18.85 8.11 -9.10
CA PHE A 85 19.48 7.28 -10.11
C PHE A 85 20.28 6.12 -9.49
N VAL A 86 21.14 6.41 -8.50
CA VAL A 86 21.94 5.38 -7.81
C VAL A 86 21.06 4.44 -6.99
N THR A 87 20.02 4.95 -6.35
CA THR A 87 19.07 4.15 -5.56
C THR A 87 18.31 3.18 -6.45
N GLU A 88 17.82 3.61 -7.61
CA GLU A 88 17.11 2.73 -8.55
C GLU A 88 18.02 1.67 -9.17
N LEU A 89 19.29 2.02 -9.44
CA LEU A 89 20.28 1.03 -9.86
C LEU A 89 20.56 -0.04 -8.81
N ARG A 90 20.40 0.27 -7.52
CA ARG A 90 20.53 -0.72 -6.44
C ARG A 90 19.29 -1.60 -6.32
N ARG A 91 18.11 -1.02 -6.51
CA ARG A 91 16.81 -1.67 -6.27
C ARG A 91 16.32 -2.52 -7.45
N SER A 92 16.58 -2.10 -8.69
CA SER A 92 15.93 -2.69 -9.87
C SER A 92 16.91 -3.27 -10.89
N ASN A 93 16.87 -4.60 -11.05
CA ASN A 93 17.64 -5.31 -12.07
C ASN A 93 17.23 -4.90 -13.49
N PHE A 94 15.94 -4.66 -13.74
CA PHE A 94 15.47 -4.19 -15.05
C PHE A 94 16.05 -2.81 -15.39
N TYR A 95 16.09 -1.91 -14.39
CA TYR A 95 16.69 -0.58 -14.57
C TYR A 95 18.18 -0.68 -14.89
N VAL A 96 18.93 -1.53 -14.17
CA VAL A 96 20.35 -1.80 -14.45
C VAL A 96 20.57 -2.28 -15.89
N ILE A 97 19.80 -3.27 -16.34
CA ILE A 97 19.90 -3.81 -17.70
C ILE A 97 19.61 -2.73 -18.74
N SER A 98 18.57 -1.92 -18.51
CA SER A 98 18.20 -0.80 -19.36
C SER A 98 19.32 0.23 -19.46
N CYS A 99 19.85 0.69 -18.32
CA CYS A 99 20.98 1.62 -18.27
C CYS A 99 22.20 1.07 -19.00
N PHE A 100 22.54 -0.21 -18.78
CA PHE A 100 23.67 -0.85 -19.45
C PHE A 100 23.50 -0.86 -20.98
N ARG A 101 22.30 -1.18 -21.47
CA ARG A 101 21.97 -1.16 -22.91
C ARG A 101 22.06 0.25 -23.50
N THR A 102 21.52 1.24 -22.80
CA THR A 102 21.52 2.65 -23.24
C THR A 102 22.95 3.18 -23.31
N PHE A 103 23.74 3.03 -22.25
CA PHE A 103 25.13 3.48 -22.25
C PHE A 103 26.00 2.72 -23.26
N SER A 104 25.77 1.43 -23.45
CA SER A 104 26.44 0.65 -24.49
C SER A 104 26.10 1.17 -25.89
N THR A 105 24.84 1.53 -26.13
CA THR A 105 24.38 2.09 -27.42
C THR A 105 25.00 3.47 -27.67
N VAL A 106 25.04 4.33 -26.65
CA VAL A 106 25.68 5.64 -26.72
C VAL A 106 27.17 5.49 -27.03
N LEU A 107 27.88 4.56 -26.38
CA LEU A 107 29.29 4.31 -26.67
C LEU A 107 29.55 3.78 -28.08
N LYS A 108 28.67 2.92 -28.61
CA LYS A 108 28.76 2.46 -30.00
C LYS A 108 28.60 3.61 -30.98
N ARG A 109 27.72 4.58 -30.70
CA ARG A 109 27.54 5.78 -31.52
C ARG A 109 28.73 6.73 -31.44
N LEU A 110 29.33 6.88 -30.25
CA LEU A 110 30.51 7.73 -30.05
C LEU A 110 31.80 7.12 -30.60
N ARG A 111 31.85 5.79 -30.78
CA ARG A 111 32.97 5.06 -31.39
C ARG A 111 32.65 4.68 -32.83
N VAL A 112 32.61 5.67 -33.70
CA VAL A 112 32.67 5.42 -35.14
C VAL A 112 34.08 4.90 -35.46
N GLY A 113 34.22 3.60 -35.75
CA GLY A 113 35.41 3.03 -36.39
C GLY A 113 36.23 1.95 -35.68
N VAL A 114 35.78 1.35 -34.57
CA VAL A 114 36.54 0.25 -33.90
C VAL A 114 35.83 -1.10 -34.01
N SER A 115 36.58 -2.12 -34.43
CA SER A 115 36.15 -3.50 -34.70
C SER A 115 35.43 -4.16 -33.51
N PRO A 116 34.35 -4.94 -33.73
CA PRO A 116 33.42 -5.36 -32.67
C PRO A 116 33.90 -6.48 -31.73
N LEU A 117 35.10 -7.06 -31.90
CA LEU A 117 35.45 -8.33 -31.24
C LEU A 117 36.33 -8.28 -29.98
N GLN A 118 36.86 -7.14 -29.55
CA GLN A 118 37.65 -7.07 -28.31
C GLN A 118 37.33 -5.82 -27.50
N CYS A 119 36.17 -5.80 -26.85
CA CYS A 119 35.89 -4.85 -25.77
C CYS A 119 35.63 -5.64 -24.49
N SER A 120 36.67 -5.84 -23.69
CA SER A 120 36.52 -6.12 -22.25
C SER A 120 35.67 -4.99 -21.66
N ALA A 121 34.38 -5.26 -21.49
CA ALA A 121 33.33 -4.28 -21.25
C ALA A 121 33.34 -3.76 -19.81
N LYS A 122 34.34 -2.95 -19.50
CA LYS A 122 34.41 -2.14 -18.27
C LYS A 122 33.90 -0.74 -18.61
N LEU A 123 32.64 -0.49 -18.27
CA LEU A 123 31.98 0.81 -18.42
C LEU A 123 32.21 1.63 -17.16
N HIS A 124 32.89 2.77 -17.26
CA HIS A 124 33.07 3.70 -16.15
C HIS A 124 32.13 4.89 -16.34
N VAL A 125 31.13 5.06 -15.49
CA VAL A 125 30.23 6.23 -15.50
C VAL A 125 30.63 7.18 -14.39
N VAL A 126 30.93 8.44 -14.72
CA VAL A 126 31.28 9.47 -13.74
C VAL A 126 30.18 10.52 -13.69
N ILE A 127 29.52 10.62 -12.54
CA ILE A 127 28.50 11.63 -12.24
C ILE A 127 29.16 12.73 -11.41
N GLN A 128 29.25 13.94 -11.97
CA GLN A 128 29.71 15.12 -11.23
C GLN A 128 28.51 15.82 -10.62
N LEU A 129 28.54 16.08 -9.31
CA LEU A 129 27.45 16.74 -8.60
C LEU A 129 27.55 18.27 -8.66
N GLN A 130 26.41 18.93 -8.75
CA GLN A 130 26.31 20.37 -8.60
C GLN A 130 26.46 20.75 -7.12
N SER A 131 27.50 21.54 -6.81
CA SER A 131 27.77 22.02 -5.43
C SER A 131 26.75 23.05 -4.91
N LYS A 132 25.84 23.53 -5.76
CA LYS A 132 24.91 24.65 -5.47
C LYS A 132 23.50 24.22 -5.09
N SER A 133 23.23 22.94 -4.84
CA SER A 133 21.90 22.55 -4.34
C SER A 133 21.73 23.13 -2.94
N ASN A 134 20.71 23.97 -2.73
CA ASN A 134 20.21 24.31 -1.40
C ASN A 134 19.59 23.04 -0.78
N LEU A 135 20.39 22.02 -0.50
CA LEU A 135 19.98 20.76 0.13
C LEU A 135 19.23 21.05 1.44
N PHE A 136 19.67 22.09 2.17
CA PHE A 136 19.02 22.59 3.37
C PHE A 136 17.62 23.19 3.14
N ALA A 137 17.30 23.65 1.92
CA ALA A 137 15.95 24.13 1.58
C ALA A 137 14.95 22.98 1.34
N MET A 138 15.42 21.78 0.98
CA MET A 138 14.57 20.60 0.80
C MET A 138 14.43 19.74 2.08
N GLU A 139 15.28 19.97 3.08
CA GLU A 139 15.24 19.25 4.36
C GLU A 139 13.84 19.30 5.01
N PRO A 140 13.11 20.44 5.04
CA PRO A 140 11.73 20.46 5.51
C PRO A 140 10.82 19.53 4.71
N ASP A 141 10.89 19.57 3.38
CA ASP A 141 10.02 18.79 2.49
C ASP A 141 10.27 17.28 2.63
N ILE A 142 11.54 16.86 2.76
CA ILE A 142 11.90 15.46 2.99
C ILE A 142 11.38 15.00 4.36
N ARG A 143 11.56 15.80 5.40
CA ARG A 143 11.06 15.48 6.75
C ARG A 143 9.54 15.41 6.80
N TRP A 144 8.84 16.31 6.11
CA TRP A 144 7.40 16.29 5.99
C TRP A 144 6.91 15.11 5.17
N SER A 145 7.59 14.79 4.06
CA SER A 145 7.30 13.61 3.23
C SER A 145 7.41 12.33 4.06
N ASN A 146 8.49 12.17 4.84
CA ASN A 146 8.68 11.01 5.72
C ASN A 146 7.61 10.88 6.81
N ARG A 147 6.98 11.98 7.22
CA ARG A 147 5.89 11.97 8.21
C ARG A 147 4.53 11.73 7.57
N ILE A 148 4.25 12.35 6.44
CA ILE A 148 2.93 12.33 5.79
C ILE A 148 2.73 11.07 4.96
N LEU A 149 3.77 10.56 4.29
CA LEU A 149 3.67 9.40 3.41
C LEU A 149 3.12 8.16 4.13
N PRO A 150 3.61 7.76 5.33
CA PRO A 150 3.05 6.62 6.03
C PRO A 150 1.58 6.82 6.42
N LEU A 151 1.19 8.03 6.84
CA LEU A 151 -0.18 8.36 7.21
C LEU A 151 -1.11 8.28 6.00
N TRP A 152 -0.67 8.83 4.87
CA TRP A 152 -1.39 8.80 3.60
C TRP A 152 -1.53 7.38 3.05
N THR A 153 -0.43 6.61 3.05
CA THR A 153 -0.44 5.21 2.64
C THR A 153 -1.39 4.39 3.51
N ASN A 154 -1.35 4.57 4.84
CA ASN A 154 -2.27 3.90 5.75
C ASN A 154 -3.73 4.28 5.44
N ARG A 155 -4.00 5.57 5.20
CA ARG A 155 -5.34 6.05 4.82
C ARG A 155 -5.84 5.37 3.54
N LEU A 156 -5.01 5.31 2.50
CA LEU A 156 -5.36 4.68 1.23
C LEU A 156 -5.64 3.19 1.37
N ILE A 157 -4.81 2.47 2.13
CA ILE A 157 -5.01 1.02 2.37
C ILE A 157 -6.33 0.78 3.10
N LEU A 158 -6.64 1.59 4.12
CA LEU A 158 -7.89 1.47 4.86
C LEU A 158 -9.11 1.76 3.98
N GLU A 159 -9.03 2.75 3.09
CA GLU A 159 -10.09 3.06 2.12
C GLU A 159 -10.29 1.96 1.08
N ASP A 160 -9.20 1.36 0.56
CA ASP A 160 -9.26 0.24 -0.37
C ASP A 160 -9.91 -1.00 0.28
N VAL A 161 -9.45 -1.37 1.48
CA VAL A 161 -10.05 -2.46 2.25
C VAL A 161 -11.54 -2.18 2.52
N PHE A 162 -11.91 -0.95 2.84
CA PHE A 162 -13.31 -0.58 3.03
C PHE A 162 -14.14 -0.76 1.75
N SER A 163 -13.60 -0.37 0.59
CA SER A 163 -14.23 -0.54 -0.71
C SER A 163 -14.53 -2.02 -1.02
N TRP A 164 -13.56 -2.90 -0.74
CA TRP A 164 -13.71 -4.34 -0.94
C TRP A 164 -14.76 -4.93 0.01
N LEU A 165 -14.72 -4.56 1.29
CA LEU A 165 -15.72 -4.99 2.27
C LEU A 165 -17.12 -4.49 1.93
N SER A 166 -17.25 -3.31 1.33
CA SER A 166 -18.53 -2.75 0.89
C SER A 166 -19.13 -3.56 -0.27
N THR A 167 -18.31 -3.88 -1.26
CA THR A 167 -18.72 -4.71 -2.41
C THR A 167 -19.15 -6.10 -1.95
N LEU A 168 -18.32 -6.75 -1.14
CA LEU A 168 -18.61 -8.08 -0.61
C LEU A 168 -19.82 -8.08 0.35
N GLY A 169 -19.92 -7.06 1.20
CA GLY A 169 -21.04 -6.87 2.14
C GLY A 169 -22.37 -6.65 1.41
N GLY A 170 -22.35 -5.91 0.30
CA GLY A 170 -23.50 -5.74 -0.58
C GLY A 170 -23.95 -7.08 -1.16
N ALA A 171 -23.04 -7.88 -1.71
CA ALA A 171 -23.34 -9.20 -2.26
C ALA A 171 -23.93 -10.15 -1.20
N TYR A 172 -23.30 -10.26 -0.03
CA TYR A 172 -23.83 -11.08 1.06
C TYR A 172 -25.17 -10.58 1.58
N SER A 173 -25.38 -9.27 1.62
CA SER A 173 -26.67 -8.73 2.04
C SER A 173 -27.76 -9.04 1.03
N SER A 174 -27.50 -8.94 -0.28
CA SER A 174 -28.49 -9.35 -1.30
C SER A 174 -28.87 -10.83 -1.17
N LEU A 175 -27.89 -11.71 -0.92
CA LEU A 175 -28.14 -13.13 -0.67
C LEU A 175 -28.82 -13.39 0.70
N GLY A 176 -28.61 -12.50 1.66
CA GLY A 176 -29.14 -12.57 3.02
C GLY A 176 -30.67 -12.45 3.11
N ASP A 177 -31.32 -11.94 2.05
CA ASP A 177 -32.78 -11.94 1.95
C ASP A 177 -33.36 -13.35 1.71
N TYR A 178 -32.54 -14.28 1.23
CA TYR A 178 -32.94 -15.66 0.90
C TYR A 178 -32.40 -16.67 1.92
N GLU A 179 -31.14 -16.51 2.36
CA GLU A 179 -30.49 -17.44 3.29
C GLU A 179 -29.85 -16.71 4.48
N THR A 180 -30.27 -17.08 5.69
CA THR A 180 -29.83 -16.45 6.94
C THR A 180 -28.31 -16.50 7.15
N ARG A 181 -27.63 -17.54 6.64
CA ARG A 181 -26.17 -17.68 6.75
C ARG A 181 -25.43 -16.52 6.08
N PHE A 182 -25.92 -16.03 4.94
CA PHE A 182 -25.33 -14.87 4.26
C PHE A 182 -25.63 -13.57 4.99
N ALA A 183 -26.82 -13.42 5.59
CA ALA A 183 -27.12 -12.28 6.45
C ALA A 183 -26.20 -12.22 7.68
N VAL A 184 -25.83 -13.37 8.27
CA VAL A 184 -24.83 -13.42 9.36
C VAL A 184 -23.47 -12.94 8.88
N GLN A 185 -23.02 -13.36 7.69
CA GLN A 185 -21.75 -12.90 7.12
C GLN A 185 -21.77 -11.41 6.79
N ALA A 186 -22.87 -10.89 6.23
CA ALA A 186 -23.06 -9.46 5.99
C ALA A 186 -22.91 -8.67 7.31
N GLY A 187 -23.53 -9.13 8.39
CA GLY A 187 -23.39 -8.49 9.71
C GLY A 187 -21.95 -8.49 10.24
N ARG A 188 -21.23 -9.60 10.08
CA ARG A 188 -19.79 -9.69 10.43
C ARG A 188 -18.95 -8.71 9.63
N LEU A 189 -19.22 -8.57 8.34
CA LEU A 189 -18.54 -7.58 7.49
C LEU A 189 -18.87 -6.16 7.92
N SER A 190 -20.12 -5.84 8.25
CA SER A 190 -20.50 -4.52 8.76
C SER A 190 -19.77 -4.15 10.06
N VAL A 191 -19.53 -5.12 10.95
CA VAL A 191 -18.71 -4.89 12.16
C VAL A 191 -17.24 -4.62 11.80
N LYS A 192 -16.67 -5.36 10.84
CA LYS A 192 -15.31 -5.07 10.34
C LYS A 192 -15.23 -3.68 9.71
N GLN A 193 -16.21 -3.30 8.91
CA GLN A 193 -16.31 -1.96 8.32
C GLN A 193 -16.40 -0.88 9.40
N LEU A 194 -17.17 -1.11 10.47
CA LEU A 194 -17.26 -0.16 11.59
C LEU A 194 -15.92 0.04 12.31
N LYS A 195 -15.16 -1.04 12.55
CA LYS A 195 -13.81 -0.94 13.15
C LYS A 195 -12.86 -0.12 12.27
N LEU A 196 -12.92 -0.29 10.95
CA LEU A 196 -12.16 0.54 10.01
C LEU A 196 -12.63 2.00 10.03
N ALA A 197 -13.95 2.23 10.04
CA ALA A 197 -14.51 3.58 10.10
C ALA A 197 -14.13 4.34 11.37
N TRP A 198 -13.99 3.65 12.51
CA TRP A 198 -13.41 4.23 13.72
C TRP A 198 -11.94 4.60 13.53
N THR A 199 -11.15 3.71 12.93
CA THR A 199 -9.73 3.97 12.64
C THR A 199 -9.56 5.16 11.70
N LEU A 200 -10.48 5.34 10.76
CA LEU A 200 -10.52 6.44 9.80
C LEU A 200 -11.01 7.77 10.42
N GLY A 201 -11.61 7.73 11.61
CA GLY A 201 -12.15 8.93 12.28
C GLY A 201 -13.35 9.57 11.61
N ASP A 202 -14.06 8.86 10.71
CA ASP A 202 -15.21 9.40 9.97
C ASP A 202 -16.54 8.99 10.65
N PRO A 203 -17.24 9.91 11.34
CA PRO A 203 -18.48 9.59 12.03
C PRO A 203 -19.66 9.27 11.08
N PHE A 204 -19.69 9.84 9.88
CA PHE A 204 -20.70 9.50 8.88
C PHE A 204 -20.47 8.10 8.33
N LEU A 205 -19.21 7.72 8.09
CA LEU A 205 -18.88 6.36 7.69
C LEU A 205 -19.25 5.34 8.77
N GLN A 206 -19.00 5.65 10.05
CA GLN A 206 -19.43 4.81 11.17
C GLN A 206 -20.95 4.62 11.18
N ALA A 207 -21.70 5.72 10.99
CA ALA A 207 -23.16 5.67 10.93
C ALA A 207 -23.67 4.80 9.77
N ARG A 208 -23.07 4.91 8.57
CA ARG A 208 -23.39 4.05 7.42
C ARG A 208 -23.11 2.57 7.71
N CYS A 209 -22.01 2.24 8.38
CA CYS A 209 -21.70 0.87 8.81
C CYS A 209 -22.76 0.32 9.78
N MET A 210 -23.27 1.16 10.69
CA MET A 210 -24.35 0.79 11.59
C MET A 210 -25.68 0.56 10.86
N VAL A 211 -25.93 1.25 9.75
CA VAL A 211 -27.07 0.97 8.87
C VAL A 211 -26.92 -0.39 8.19
N TYR A 212 -25.73 -0.75 7.70
CA TYR A 212 -25.47 -2.08 7.13
C TYR A 212 -25.67 -3.19 8.18
N LEU A 213 -25.20 -2.97 9.41
CA LEU A 213 -25.42 -3.89 10.52
C LEU A 213 -26.92 -4.04 10.81
N ALA A 214 -27.67 -2.94 10.85
CA ALA A 214 -29.11 -2.96 11.05
C ALA A 214 -29.85 -3.74 9.95
N GLN A 215 -29.41 -3.63 8.69
CA GLN A 215 -29.94 -4.41 7.58
C GLN A 215 -29.70 -5.91 7.77
N SER A 216 -28.49 -6.30 8.19
CA SER A 216 -28.21 -7.72 8.49
C SER A 216 -29.07 -8.28 9.63
N LEU A 217 -29.36 -7.46 10.64
CA LEU A 217 -30.22 -7.82 11.77
C LEU A 217 -31.68 -8.00 11.33
N MET A 218 -32.17 -7.11 10.45
CA MET A 218 -33.49 -7.22 9.85
C MET A 218 -33.64 -8.54 9.08
N GLN A 219 -32.66 -8.87 8.24
CA GLN A 219 -32.64 -10.11 7.44
C GLN A 219 -32.70 -11.38 8.31
N ARG A 220 -32.21 -11.29 9.54
CA ARG A 220 -32.22 -12.38 10.53
C ARG A 220 -33.47 -12.36 11.44
N GLY A 221 -34.43 -11.46 11.19
CA GLY A 221 -35.66 -11.33 11.97
C GLY A 221 -35.54 -10.49 13.25
N PHE A 222 -34.40 -9.86 13.53
CA PHE A 222 -34.20 -8.99 14.70
C PHE A 222 -34.76 -7.57 14.46
N PHE A 223 -36.04 -7.48 14.09
CA PHE A 223 -36.68 -6.22 13.68
C PHE A 223 -36.66 -5.12 14.74
N LYS A 224 -36.81 -5.47 16.02
CA LYS A 224 -36.77 -4.50 17.13
C LYS A 224 -35.40 -3.82 17.23
N LEU A 225 -34.32 -4.60 17.20
CA LEU A 225 -32.95 -4.10 17.30
C LEU A 225 -32.57 -3.30 16.06
N SER A 226 -32.92 -3.80 14.87
CA SER A 226 -32.72 -3.10 13.61
C SER A 226 -33.37 -1.71 13.61
N ARG A 227 -34.64 -1.60 14.03
CA ARG A 227 -35.31 -0.29 14.17
C ARG A 227 -34.61 0.65 15.14
N LYS A 228 -34.14 0.14 16.29
CA LYS A 228 -33.42 0.95 17.28
C LYS A 228 -32.15 1.56 16.67
N LEU A 229 -31.38 0.76 15.93
CA LEU A 229 -30.18 1.23 15.24
C LEU A 229 -30.51 2.27 14.17
N ILE A 230 -31.47 1.99 13.28
CA ILE A 230 -31.85 2.93 12.21
C ILE A 230 -32.32 4.27 12.78
N ARG A 231 -33.14 4.28 13.84
CA ARG A 231 -33.55 5.54 14.48
C ARG A 231 -32.38 6.32 15.06
N LYS A 232 -31.42 5.65 15.70
CA LYS A 232 -30.21 6.28 16.23
C LYS A 232 -29.41 6.96 15.11
N GLN A 233 -29.20 6.25 13.99
CA GLN A 233 -28.44 6.78 12.86
C GLN A 233 -29.19 7.89 12.11
N TYR A 234 -30.52 7.77 11.97
CA TYR A 234 -31.34 8.82 11.38
C TYR A 234 -31.31 10.10 12.22
N LYS A 235 -31.45 10.00 13.55
CA LYS A 235 -31.32 11.14 14.47
C LYS A 235 -29.98 11.82 14.29
N PHE A 236 -28.88 11.05 14.27
CA PHE A 236 -27.53 11.57 14.03
C PHE A 236 -27.42 12.32 12.67
N ALA A 237 -27.98 11.74 11.60
CA ALA A 237 -27.91 12.30 10.26
C ALA A 237 -28.65 13.64 10.12
N ILE A 238 -29.77 13.82 10.83
CA ILE A 238 -30.56 15.06 10.79
C ILE A 238 -30.13 16.11 11.82
N SER A 239 -29.48 15.69 12.92
CA SER A 239 -29.05 16.59 14.01
C SER A 239 -27.76 17.34 13.69
N THR A 240 -26.96 16.81 12.77
CA THR A 240 -25.67 17.42 12.41
C THR A 240 -25.88 18.67 11.55
N LYS A 241 -25.06 19.70 11.74
CA LYS A 241 -25.11 20.96 10.97
C LYS A 241 -24.99 20.70 9.47
N GLU A 242 -24.13 19.74 9.11
CA GLU A 242 -24.01 19.16 7.77
C GLU A 242 -24.90 17.92 7.69
N ARG A 243 -26.07 18.06 7.05
CA ARG A 243 -26.98 16.93 6.86
C ARG A 243 -26.44 16.02 5.77
N ASP A 244 -26.11 14.79 6.15
CA ASP A 244 -25.77 13.75 5.18
C ASP A 244 -27.05 13.17 4.57
N HIS A 245 -27.50 13.79 3.48
CA HIS A 245 -28.67 13.35 2.71
C HIS A 245 -28.58 11.89 2.26
N ARG A 246 -27.37 11.37 2.01
CA ARG A 246 -27.17 9.98 1.62
C ARG A 246 -27.44 9.05 2.80
N LEU A 247 -26.94 9.37 3.99
CA LEU A 247 -27.20 8.60 5.20
C LEU A 247 -28.69 8.63 5.59
N ILE A 248 -29.36 9.78 5.42
CA ILE A 248 -30.82 9.92 5.61
C ILE A 248 -31.56 8.95 4.68
N ALA A 249 -31.26 8.98 3.38
CA ALA A 249 -31.89 8.10 2.40
C ALA A 249 -31.62 6.61 2.69
N MET A 250 -30.40 6.27 3.14
CA MET A 250 -30.08 4.90 3.56
C MET A 250 -30.93 4.46 4.75
N CYS A 251 -31.10 5.32 5.76
CA CYS A 251 -31.94 5.02 6.92
C CYS A 251 -33.40 4.82 6.52
N GLU A 252 -33.96 5.68 5.67
CA GLU A 252 -35.34 5.59 5.18
C GLU A 252 -35.58 4.33 4.33
N GLY A 253 -34.61 3.98 3.48
CA GLY A 253 -34.64 2.76 2.68
C GLY A 253 -34.67 1.50 3.56
N VAL A 254 -33.74 1.39 4.52
CA VAL A 254 -33.72 0.23 5.43
C VAL A 254 -34.95 0.23 6.34
N TRP A 255 -35.43 1.38 6.78
CA TRP A 255 -36.64 1.50 7.58
C TRP A 255 -37.85 0.88 6.87
N THR A 256 -38.07 1.25 5.60
CA THR A 256 -39.15 0.70 4.78
C THR A 256 -39.02 -0.82 4.63
N ARG A 257 -37.79 -1.31 4.37
CA ARG A 257 -37.52 -2.75 4.29
C ARG A 257 -37.82 -3.48 5.60
N ILE A 258 -37.55 -2.88 6.77
CA ILE A 258 -37.86 -3.51 8.05
C ILE A 258 -39.36 -3.79 8.20
N TYR A 259 -40.22 -2.82 7.84
CA TYR A 259 -41.67 -3.03 7.91
C TYR A 259 -42.13 -4.09 6.93
N TYR A 260 -41.62 -4.07 5.70
CA TYR A 260 -41.95 -5.08 4.70
C TYR A 260 -41.53 -6.48 5.13
N SER A 261 -40.28 -6.66 5.56
CA SER A 261 -39.76 -7.94 6.03
C SER A 261 -40.50 -8.43 7.29
N GLN A 262 -40.87 -7.52 8.21
CA GLN A 262 -41.65 -7.89 9.39
C GLN A 262 -43.07 -8.33 9.02
N TRP A 263 -43.74 -7.60 8.12
CA TRP A 263 -45.07 -7.96 7.64
C TRP A 263 -45.05 -9.31 6.93
N LYS A 264 -44.13 -9.51 5.98
CA LYS A 264 -43.95 -10.78 5.27
C LYS A 264 -43.74 -11.94 6.24
N TYR A 265 -42.85 -11.78 7.23
CA TYR A 265 -42.59 -12.79 8.25
C TYR A 265 -43.83 -13.17 9.08
N LEU A 266 -44.72 -12.22 9.37
CA LEU A 266 -45.97 -12.48 10.09
C LEU A 266 -47.00 -13.18 9.19
N THR A 267 -47.14 -12.73 7.95
CA THR A 267 -48.03 -13.33 6.95
C THR A 267 -47.65 -14.77 6.63
N ASP A 268 -46.36 -15.06 6.45
CA ASP A 268 -45.84 -16.41 6.20
C ASP A 268 -46.12 -17.38 7.36
N ARG A 269 -46.45 -16.85 8.56
CA ARG A 269 -46.86 -17.62 9.74
C ARG A 269 -48.38 -17.69 9.94
N GLY A 270 -49.16 -17.24 8.95
CA GLY A 270 -50.62 -17.27 8.99
C GLY A 270 -51.26 -16.12 9.76
N HIS A 271 -50.51 -15.08 10.15
CA HIS A 271 -51.11 -13.88 10.73
C HIS A 271 -51.63 -12.97 9.61
N HIS A 272 -52.93 -12.70 9.59
CA HIS A 272 -53.52 -11.67 8.71
C HIS A 272 -53.26 -10.28 9.31
N VAL A 273 -52.16 -9.66 8.91
CA VAL A 273 -51.79 -8.30 9.32
C VAL A 273 -51.83 -7.38 8.10
N GLU A 274 -52.48 -6.23 8.22
CA GLU A 274 -52.45 -5.19 7.18
C GLU A 274 -51.05 -4.58 7.07
N PHE A 275 -50.56 -4.40 5.84
CA PHE A 275 -49.26 -3.76 5.63
C PHE A 275 -49.35 -2.24 5.84
N LYS A 276 -48.68 -1.75 6.90
CA LYS A 276 -48.60 -0.32 7.21
C LYS A 276 -47.18 0.09 7.56
N VAL A 277 -46.59 0.99 6.79
CA VAL A 277 -45.30 1.60 7.09
C VAL A 277 -45.52 2.83 7.96
N LYS A 278 -44.94 2.85 9.16
CA LYS A 278 -44.92 4.08 9.97
C LYS A 278 -43.80 4.98 9.46
N GLN A 279 -44.05 6.29 9.40
CA GLN A 279 -43.02 7.25 9.02
C GLN A 279 -41.80 7.16 9.96
N LEU A 280 -40.60 7.19 9.40
CA LEU A 280 -39.38 7.30 10.19
C LEU A 280 -39.37 8.67 10.87
N ARG A 281 -39.24 8.66 12.20
CA ARG A 281 -39.18 9.87 13.02
C ARG A 281 -38.01 9.73 13.97
N ALA A 282 -37.31 10.83 14.22
CA ALA A 282 -36.41 10.88 15.35
C ALA A 282 -37.23 10.76 16.64
N ASP A 283 -36.85 9.84 17.52
CA ASP A 283 -37.50 9.71 18.81
C ASP A 283 -37.30 11.03 19.59
N LYS A 284 -38.40 11.60 20.10
CA LYS A 284 -38.33 12.71 21.06
C LYS A 284 -37.69 12.16 22.34
N GLU A 285 -36.70 12.86 22.88
CA GLU A 285 -36.09 12.46 24.15
C GLU A 285 -37.15 12.38 25.26
N GLY A 286 -37.07 11.31 26.05
CA GLY A 286 -37.88 11.14 27.26
C GLY A 286 -38.98 10.07 27.15
N LYS A 287 -38.59 8.81 27.37
CA LYS A 287 -39.27 7.89 28.30
C LYS A 287 -38.47 6.60 28.42
N SER A 288 -37.69 6.52 29.48
CA SER A 288 -37.30 5.25 30.09
C SER A 288 -38.59 4.50 30.44
N ILE A 289 -38.89 3.42 29.75
CA ILE A 289 -39.89 2.44 30.20
C ILE A 289 -39.27 1.06 30.01
N GLU A 290 -38.60 0.61 31.06
CA GLU A 290 -38.75 -0.78 31.48
C GLU A 290 -40.23 -1.03 31.73
N HIS A 291 -40.81 -2.00 31.04
CA HIS A 291 -41.66 -3.01 31.66
C HIS A 291 -41.84 -4.17 30.66
N SER A 292 -41.44 -5.34 31.15
CA SER A 292 -41.69 -6.65 30.60
C SER A 292 -43.16 -6.87 30.27
N ASN A 293 -43.46 -7.50 29.14
CA ASN A 293 -44.18 -8.78 29.12
C ASN A 293 -44.32 -9.34 27.69
N GLY A 294 -44.00 -10.62 27.56
CA GLY A 294 -44.54 -11.52 26.53
C GLY A 294 -44.00 -11.38 25.10
N CYS A 295 -42.93 -12.09 24.77
CA CYS A 295 -42.93 -12.84 23.51
C CYS A 295 -42.05 -14.09 23.60
N LYS A 296 -42.68 -15.23 23.32
CA LYS A 296 -42.19 -16.59 23.49
C LYS A 296 -41.06 -16.93 22.50
N LYS A 297 -40.10 -17.72 23.01
CA LYS A 297 -39.13 -18.63 22.36
C LYS A 297 -38.37 -18.12 21.13
N ILE A 298 -37.12 -17.75 21.42
CA ILE A 298 -35.97 -17.65 20.53
C ILE A 298 -35.67 -19.05 19.94
N PRO A 299 -35.43 -19.22 18.62
CA PRO A 299 -34.92 -20.48 18.10
C PRO A 299 -33.44 -20.67 18.49
N PRO A 300 -32.99 -21.88 18.84
CA PRO A 300 -31.61 -22.14 19.21
C PRO A 300 -30.77 -22.25 17.94
N ALA A 301 -29.90 -21.28 17.69
CA ALA A 301 -28.74 -21.46 16.80
C ALA A 301 -27.69 -20.38 17.08
N VAL A 302 -26.55 -20.86 17.58
CA VAL A 302 -25.24 -20.23 17.63
C VAL A 302 -25.01 -19.22 18.77
N GLU A 303 -24.57 -19.79 19.89
CA GLU A 303 -23.69 -19.18 20.90
C GLU A 303 -22.48 -18.50 20.24
N SER A 304 -22.67 -17.29 19.75
CA SER A 304 -21.60 -16.30 19.49
C SER A 304 -22.12 -14.87 19.54
N SER A 305 -23.38 -14.69 19.97
CA SER A 305 -24.11 -13.41 19.82
C SER A 305 -23.89 -12.44 20.99
N CYS A 306 -23.20 -12.86 22.06
CA CYS A 306 -22.93 -12.00 23.22
C CYS A 306 -21.85 -10.93 22.97
N GLU A 307 -20.97 -11.10 21.98
CA GLU A 307 -19.93 -10.09 21.68
C GLU A 307 -20.42 -8.91 20.82
N ILE A 308 -21.63 -9.00 20.25
CA ILE A 308 -22.15 -7.96 19.32
C ILE A 308 -22.87 -6.82 20.07
N ILE A 309 -23.21 -7.00 21.35
CA ILE A 309 -24.08 -6.08 22.11
C ILE A 309 -23.27 -5.12 23.01
N SER A 310 -21.95 -5.29 23.13
CA SER A 310 -21.07 -4.44 23.96
C SER A 310 -20.36 -3.30 23.19
N LEU A 311 -20.96 -2.78 22.10
CA LEU A 311 -20.47 -1.59 21.36
C LEU A 311 -21.49 -0.43 21.38
#